data_AF-A0A3A0EZ97-F1
#
_entry.id   AF-A0A3A0EZ97-F1
#
_cell.length_a   1.000
_cell.length_b   1.000
_cell.length_c   1.000
_cell.angle_alpha   90.00
_cell.angle_beta   90.00
_cell.angle_gamma   90.00
#
_symmetry.space_group_name_H-M   'P 1'
#
loop_
_entity.id
_entity.type
_entity.pdbx_description
1 polymer ?
#
loop_
_entity_poly.entity_id
_entity_poly.type
_entity_poly.pdbx_seq_one_letter_code
_entity_poly.pdbx_strand_id
1 'polypeptide(L)'
;DAGALLAALTGEPGLVEGPLRGEVAVGGPLGAGAAEQLAGTAELAIAPGRLPGVSPLGAALDELEQFRAFTQAVDRERARKSLAPYLGDRFESLRGRFEIAGGAARTDSLEVRYPGYRLELRGRILLADRSLDAKGRVVLEPALLAALARRPEDAPPSGPREIEVAKVKGTLAEPKLQIDEAGAVAFAASLAFAQRRDKWERKIDRALGKGSGGSLLDALDGILGGGGGRGGEKERR
;
A
#
# COMPACT_ATOMS: atom_id res chain seq x y z
N ASP A 1 -1.55 31.19 -3.05
CA ASP A 1 -0.31 30.41 -2.99
C ASP A 1 -0.64 29.03 -2.43
N ALA A 2 -0.54 27.97 -3.26
CA ALA A 2 -0.90 26.61 -2.86
C ALA A 2 0.06 26.05 -1.79
N GLY A 3 1.31 26.52 -1.76
CA GLY A 3 2.30 26.11 -0.77
C GLY A 3 1.96 26.63 0.64
N ALA A 4 1.48 27.87 0.74
CA ALA A 4 1.03 28.45 2.01
C ALA A 4 -0.24 27.78 2.54
N LEU A 5 -1.17 27.39 1.64
CA LEU A 5 -2.37 26.64 2.01
C LEU A 5 -2.01 25.21 2.47
N LEU A 6 -1.13 24.52 1.73
CA LEU A 6 -0.62 23.21 2.14
C LEU A 6 0.10 23.30 3.48
N ALA A 7 1.01 24.24 3.67
CA ALA A 7 1.72 24.44 4.93
C ALA A 7 0.78 24.78 6.10
N ALA A 8 -0.31 25.52 5.85
CA ALA A 8 -1.34 25.78 6.84
C ALA A 8 -2.18 24.53 7.16
N LEU A 9 -2.41 23.65 6.19
CA LEU A 9 -3.15 22.39 6.36
C LEU A 9 -2.28 21.27 6.96
N THR A 10 -0.99 21.23 6.65
CA THR A 10 -0.03 20.21 7.10
C THR A 10 0.76 20.65 8.34
N GLY A 11 0.69 21.94 8.71
CA GLY A 11 1.47 22.53 9.80
C GLY A 11 2.98 22.57 9.56
N GLU A 12 3.46 22.04 8.44
CA GLU A 12 4.87 21.95 8.08
C GLU A 12 5.07 22.27 6.60
N PRO A 13 5.80 23.35 6.28
CA PRO A 13 6.14 23.67 4.90
C PRO A 13 7.04 22.57 4.32
N GLY A 14 6.73 22.14 3.09
CA GLY A 14 7.53 21.16 2.35
C GLY A 14 7.21 19.68 2.64
N LEU A 15 6.22 19.38 3.49
CA LEU A 15 5.79 18.00 3.74
C LEU A 15 5.26 17.31 2.48
N VAL A 16 4.53 18.06 1.66
CA VAL A 16 4.04 17.62 0.35
C VAL A 16 4.30 18.75 -0.64
N GLU A 17 4.94 18.41 -1.75
CA GLU A 17 5.22 19.35 -2.84
C GLU A 17 4.37 18.98 -4.06
N GLY A 18 3.80 19.97 -4.73
CA GLY A 18 3.09 19.79 -6.00
C GLY A 18 1.88 20.72 -6.16
N PRO A 19 1.29 20.79 -7.36
CA PRO A 19 0.08 21.57 -7.59
C PRO A 19 -1.09 20.95 -6.83
N LEU A 20 -1.62 21.66 -5.83
CA LEU A 20 -2.83 21.27 -5.12
C LEU A 20 -4.07 21.75 -5.88
N ARG A 21 -4.99 20.81 -6.12
CA ARG A 21 -6.37 21.08 -6.50
C ARG A 21 -7.27 20.47 -5.45
N GLY A 22 -8.36 21.16 -5.11
CA GLY A 22 -9.29 20.60 -4.16
C GLY A 22 -10.44 21.51 -3.85
N GLU A 23 -11.46 20.91 -3.27
CA GLU A 23 -12.63 21.58 -2.73
C GLU A 23 -12.67 21.29 -1.23
N VAL A 24 -12.77 22.35 -0.43
CA VAL A 24 -12.80 22.24 1.03
C VAL A 24 -14.02 22.99 1.51
N ALA A 25 -14.93 22.26 2.14
CA ALA A 25 -16.14 22.79 2.77
C ALA A 25 -16.07 22.45 4.26
N VAL A 26 -15.48 23.35 5.05
CA VAL A 26 -15.33 23.19 6.50
C VAL A 26 -15.97 24.36 7.23
N GLY A 27 -16.61 24.06 8.35
CA GLY A 27 -17.19 25.03 9.25
C GLY A 27 -16.83 24.72 10.69
N GLY A 28 -16.79 25.75 11.53
CA GLY A 28 -16.49 25.60 12.95
C GLY A 28 -16.23 26.94 13.62
N PRO A 29 -16.22 26.96 14.96
CA PRO A 29 -15.87 28.16 15.72
C PRO A 29 -14.41 28.54 15.49
N LEU A 30 -14.14 29.83 15.41
CA LEU A 30 -12.79 30.38 15.37
C LEU A 30 -12.31 30.60 16.81
N GLY A 31 -11.11 30.10 17.16
CA GLY A 31 -10.54 30.29 18.49
C GLY A 31 -9.73 29.10 19.00
N ALA A 32 -9.45 29.09 20.31
CA ALA A 32 -8.81 27.94 20.95
C ALA A 32 -9.69 26.69 20.84
N GLY A 33 -9.08 25.56 20.46
CA GLY A 33 -9.81 24.32 20.23
C GLY A 33 -10.63 24.28 18.94
N ALA A 34 -10.33 25.17 17.97
CA ALA A 34 -11.01 25.20 16.68
C ALA A 34 -10.83 23.88 15.93
N ALA A 35 -9.64 23.27 15.95
CA ALA A 35 -9.36 22.02 15.24
C ALA A 35 -10.29 20.87 15.66
N GLU A 36 -10.59 20.75 16.95
CA GLU A 36 -11.47 19.74 17.53
C GLU A 36 -12.94 19.94 17.14
N GLN A 37 -13.32 21.19 16.85
CA GLN A 37 -14.69 21.61 16.55
C GLN A 37 -14.92 21.85 15.06
N LEU A 38 -13.89 21.71 14.22
CA LEU A 38 -14.03 21.73 12.77
C LEU A 38 -14.83 20.52 12.31
N ALA A 39 -15.81 20.79 11.45
CA ALA A 39 -16.61 19.78 10.79
C ALA A 39 -16.74 20.10 9.30
N GLY A 40 -16.73 19.08 8.45
CA GLY A 40 -16.93 19.26 7.01
C GLY A 40 -16.26 18.19 6.16
N THR A 41 -16.00 18.55 4.91
CA THR A 41 -15.40 17.64 3.93
C THR A 41 -14.31 18.34 3.14
N ALA A 42 -13.29 17.57 2.77
CA ALA A 42 -12.25 18.01 1.85
C ALA A 42 -12.03 16.95 0.76
N GLU A 43 -11.99 17.37 -0.49
CA GLU A 43 -11.51 16.56 -1.60
C GLU A 43 -10.22 17.18 -2.11
N LEU A 44 -9.13 16.42 -2.06
CA LEU A 44 -7.79 16.92 -2.37
C LEU A 44 -7.15 16.04 -3.44
N ALA A 45 -6.50 16.70 -4.40
CA ALA A 45 -5.72 16.07 -5.45
C ALA A 45 -4.42 16.85 -5.65
N ILE A 46 -3.30 16.14 -5.67
CA ILE A 46 -1.98 16.68 -6.00
C ILE A 46 -1.42 15.88 -7.16
N ALA A 47 -1.06 16.55 -8.26
CA ALA A 47 -0.50 15.88 -9.43
C ALA A 47 0.27 16.85 -10.35
N PRO A 48 1.52 16.54 -10.75
CA PRO A 48 2.44 15.59 -10.11
C PRO A 48 2.99 16.15 -8.78
N GLY A 49 3.57 15.33 -7.92
CA GLY A 49 4.09 15.80 -6.63
C GLY A 49 5.20 14.96 -6.00
N ARG A 50 5.58 15.33 -4.78
CA ARG A 50 6.66 14.71 -4.01
C ARG A 50 6.36 14.71 -2.51
N LEU A 51 6.76 13.65 -1.82
CA LEU A 51 6.78 13.54 -0.35
C LEU A 51 8.23 13.44 0.13
N PRO A 52 8.95 14.58 0.29
CA PRO A 52 10.38 14.57 0.57
C PRO A 52 10.75 13.66 1.74
N GLY A 53 11.68 12.73 1.53
CA GLY A 53 12.16 11.82 2.57
C GLY A 53 11.27 10.61 2.86
N VAL A 54 10.11 10.49 2.20
CA VAL A 54 9.20 9.34 2.36
C VAL A 54 9.28 8.44 1.14
N SER A 55 9.77 7.21 1.34
CA SER A 55 9.73 6.13 0.34
C SER A 55 8.82 5.00 0.85
N PRO A 56 7.52 5.01 0.49
CA PRO A 56 6.58 4.00 1.01
C PRO A 56 6.98 2.58 0.61
N LEU A 57 7.46 2.40 -0.62
CA LEU A 57 7.97 1.12 -1.09
C LEU A 57 9.23 0.69 -0.31
N GLY A 58 10.17 1.62 -0.07
CA GLY A 58 11.36 1.34 0.73
C GLY A 58 11.02 0.87 2.13
N ALA A 59 10.15 1.61 2.82
CA ALA A 59 9.69 1.25 4.16
C ALA A 59 8.92 -0.08 4.20
N ALA A 60 8.08 -0.36 3.20
CA ALA A 60 7.40 -1.66 3.09
C ALA A 60 8.39 -2.81 2.89
N LEU A 61 9.43 -2.62 2.07
CA LEU A 61 10.46 -3.64 1.84
C LEU A 61 11.34 -3.86 3.07
N ASP A 62 11.73 -2.80 3.77
CA ASP A 62 12.51 -2.90 5.01
C ASP A 62 11.75 -3.67 6.10
N GLU A 63 10.43 -3.46 6.19
CA GLU A 63 9.56 -4.25 7.08
C GLU A 63 9.47 -5.71 6.62
N LEU A 64 9.30 -5.94 5.31
CA LEU A 64 9.27 -7.30 4.74
C LEU A 64 10.60 -8.06 4.95
N GLU A 65 11.73 -7.37 4.95
CA GLU A 65 13.06 -7.97 5.18
C GLU A 65 13.19 -8.63 6.56
N GLN A 66 12.36 -8.23 7.54
CA GLN A 66 12.32 -8.87 8.86
C GLN A 66 11.77 -10.31 8.79
N PHE A 67 11.00 -10.63 7.76
CA PHE A 67 10.40 -11.95 7.60
C PHE A 67 11.29 -12.88 6.79
N ARG A 68 11.68 -14.01 7.41
CA ARG A 68 12.49 -15.06 6.78
C ARG A 68 11.84 -15.64 5.51
N ALA A 69 10.51 -15.56 5.40
CA ALA A 69 9.80 -15.96 4.19
C ALA A 69 10.20 -15.09 2.99
N PHE A 70 10.18 -13.77 3.16
CA PHE A 70 10.50 -12.81 2.11
C PHE A 70 11.96 -12.91 1.65
N THR A 71 12.91 -12.96 2.58
CA THR A 71 14.35 -13.08 2.26
C THR A 71 14.73 -14.38 1.54
N GLN A 72 13.91 -15.43 1.66
CA GLN A 72 14.07 -16.66 0.87
C GLN A 72 13.49 -16.55 -0.54
N ALA A 73 12.47 -15.73 -0.74
CA ALA A 73 11.81 -15.53 -2.02
C ALA A 73 12.55 -14.52 -2.91
N VAL A 74 13.14 -13.49 -2.31
CA VAL A 74 13.77 -12.37 -3.02
C VAL A 74 15.30 -12.45 -2.93
N ASP A 75 15.99 -11.98 -3.97
CA ASP A 75 17.43 -11.69 -3.92
C ASP A 75 17.62 -10.21 -3.57
N ARG A 76 18.17 -9.93 -2.38
CA ARG A 76 18.25 -8.58 -1.81
C ARG A 76 19.13 -7.64 -2.63
N GLU A 77 20.28 -8.12 -3.10
CA GLU A 77 21.21 -7.27 -3.85
C GLU A 77 20.64 -6.92 -5.22
N ARG A 78 20.02 -7.90 -5.88
CA ARG A 78 19.35 -7.67 -7.16
C ARG A 78 18.12 -6.78 -6.99
N ALA A 79 17.30 -7.03 -5.98
CA ALA A 79 16.11 -6.23 -5.70
C ALA A 79 16.51 -4.78 -5.46
N ARG A 80 17.49 -4.50 -4.58
CA ARG A 80 17.94 -3.12 -4.33
C ARG A 80 18.38 -2.38 -5.59
N LYS A 81 19.15 -3.03 -6.47
CA LYS A 81 19.58 -2.43 -7.75
C LYS A 81 18.41 -2.20 -8.71
N SER A 82 17.51 -3.17 -8.81
CA SER A 82 16.38 -3.14 -9.75
C SER A 82 15.25 -2.20 -9.28
N LEU A 83 15.15 -2.00 -7.97
CA LEU A 83 14.14 -1.17 -7.32
C LEU A 83 14.56 0.29 -7.18
N ALA A 84 15.86 0.62 -7.33
CA ALA A 84 16.35 1.99 -7.18
C ALA A 84 15.52 3.06 -7.94
N PRO A 85 15.00 2.82 -9.17
CA PRO A 85 14.14 3.79 -9.85
C PRO A 85 12.78 4.04 -9.16
N TYR A 86 12.32 3.10 -8.33
CA TYR A 86 11.01 3.08 -7.69
C TYR A 86 11.04 3.52 -6.22
N LEU A 87 12.23 3.64 -5.63
CA LEU A 87 12.42 4.04 -4.23
C LEU A 87 12.41 5.55 -4.02
N GLY A 88 12.11 6.33 -5.06
CA GLY A 88 12.03 7.78 -4.99
C GLY A 88 10.84 8.29 -4.16
N ASP A 89 10.88 9.59 -3.87
CA ASP A 89 9.85 10.32 -3.13
C ASP A 89 8.82 11.02 -4.02
N ARG A 90 8.95 10.90 -5.35
CA ARG A 90 8.06 11.50 -6.34
C ARG A 90 6.89 10.58 -6.67
N PHE A 91 5.69 11.16 -6.66
CA PHE A 91 4.45 10.48 -7.02
C PHE A 91 3.81 11.13 -8.26
N GLU A 92 3.09 10.32 -9.02
CA GLU A 92 2.32 10.75 -10.19
C GLU A 92 1.04 11.48 -9.78
N SER A 93 0.35 10.94 -8.76
CA SER A 93 -0.82 11.59 -8.18
C SER A 93 -1.09 11.15 -6.75
N LEU A 94 -1.54 12.08 -5.91
CA LEU A 94 -2.14 11.83 -4.61
C LEU A 94 -3.58 12.31 -4.65
N ARG A 95 -4.54 11.47 -4.27
CA ARG A 95 -5.97 11.82 -4.23
C ARG A 95 -6.62 11.27 -2.99
N GLY A 96 -7.47 12.07 -2.35
CA GLY A 96 -8.20 11.61 -1.18
C GLY A 96 -9.44 12.45 -0.93
N ARG A 97 -10.47 11.77 -0.43
CA ARG A 97 -11.64 12.41 0.16
C ARG A 97 -11.58 12.25 1.67
N PHE A 98 -11.83 13.34 2.37
CA PHE A 98 -11.72 13.44 3.81
C PHE A 98 -13.02 13.95 4.41
N GLU A 99 -13.47 13.28 5.46
CA GLU A 99 -14.48 13.77 6.38
C GLU A 99 -13.76 14.32 7.61
N ILE A 100 -14.01 15.59 7.92
CA ILE A 100 -13.40 16.28 9.05
C ILE A 100 -14.44 16.37 10.14
N ALA A 101 -14.13 15.84 11.33
CA ALA A 101 -14.96 15.95 12.52
C ALA A 101 -14.15 15.60 13.77
N GLY A 102 -14.44 16.27 14.89
CA GLY A 102 -13.91 15.87 16.20
C GLY A 102 -12.39 15.88 16.29
N GLY A 103 -11.73 16.82 15.61
CA GLY A 103 -10.27 16.92 15.60
C GLY A 103 -9.56 15.89 14.72
N ALA A 104 -10.27 15.18 13.85
CA ALA A 104 -9.70 14.21 12.94
C ALA A 104 -10.20 14.40 11.51
N ALA A 105 -9.32 14.16 10.53
CA ALA A 105 -9.67 13.94 9.14
C ALA A 105 -9.67 12.44 8.87
N ARG A 106 -10.84 11.88 8.56
CA ARG A 106 -11.02 10.48 8.18
C ARG A 106 -11.07 10.36 6.68
N THR A 107 -10.42 9.35 6.13
CA THR A 107 -10.51 9.00 4.71
C THR A 107 -10.74 7.50 4.56
N ASP A 108 -11.62 7.12 3.63
CA ASP A 108 -11.80 5.73 3.25
C ASP A 108 -11.17 5.42 1.87
N SER A 109 -10.59 6.43 1.21
CA SER A 109 -10.11 6.35 -0.17
C SER A 109 -8.94 7.29 -0.45
N LEU A 110 -7.84 7.16 0.30
CA LEU A 110 -6.60 7.85 0.00
C LEU A 110 -5.75 7.00 -0.95
N GLU A 111 -5.52 7.50 -2.15
CA GLU A 111 -4.68 6.85 -3.15
C GLU A 111 -3.42 7.69 -3.41
N VAL A 112 -2.26 7.06 -3.39
CA VAL A 112 -0.99 7.66 -3.81
C VAL A 112 -0.37 6.79 -4.89
N ARG A 113 -0.31 7.29 -6.11
CA ARG A 113 0.24 6.58 -7.27
C ARG A 113 1.68 7.00 -7.51
N TYR A 114 2.56 6.02 -7.54
CA TYR A 114 3.97 6.14 -7.89
C TYR A 114 4.23 5.45 -9.23
N PRO A 115 5.36 5.72 -9.88
CA PRO A 115 5.81 4.89 -10.99
C PRO A 115 5.87 3.42 -10.54
N GLY A 116 5.10 2.53 -11.17
CA GLY A 116 5.15 1.08 -10.90
C GLY A 116 4.45 0.57 -9.63
N TYR A 117 3.83 1.42 -8.82
CA TYR A 117 2.98 0.97 -7.70
C TYR A 117 2.01 2.04 -7.23
N ARG A 118 0.99 1.65 -6.46
CA ARG A 118 0.12 2.59 -5.75
C ARG A 118 -0.10 2.16 -4.30
N LEU A 119 -0.24 3.15 -3.42
CA LEU A 119 -0.72 2.97 -2.06
C LEU A 119 -2.21 3.30 -2.02
N GLU A 120 -2.99 2.40 -1.43
CA GLU A 120 -4.39 2.65 -1.10
C GLU A 120 -4.52 2.58 0.42
N LEU A 121 -4.89 3.69 1.04
CA LEU A 121 -4.98 3.86 2.48
C LEU A 121 -6.39 4.27 2.91
N ARG A 122 -6.79 3.80 4.07
CA ARG A 122 -8.01 4.19 4.78
C ARG A 122 -7.72 4.32 6.26
N GLY A 123 -8.27 5.34 6.90
CA GLY A 123 -7.98 5.61 8.30
C GLY A 123 -8.27 7.05 8.69
N ARG A 124 -7.60 7.47 9.75
CA ARG A 124 -7.75 8.82 10.30
C ARG A 124 -6.40 9.48 10.50
N ILE A 125 -6.44 10.80 10.41
CA ILE A 125 -5.33 11.71 10.68
C ILE A 125 -5.82 12.65 11.76
N LEU A 126 -5.16 12.68 12.92
CA LEU A 126 -5.48 13.64 13.96
C LEU A 126 -4.97 15.02 13.54
N LEU A 127 -5.81 16.06 13.62
CA LEU A 127 -5.47 17.39 13.14
C LEU A 127 -4.50 18.13 14.07
N ALA A 128 -4.53 17.83 15.38
CA ALA A 128 -3.72 18.51 16.38
C ALA A 128 -2.23 18.15 16.28
N ASP A 129 -1.91 16.86 16.11
CA ASP A 129 -0.54 16.35 16.12
C ASP A 129 -0.12 15.66 14.81
N ARG A 130 -1.07 15.50 13.87
CA ARG A 130 -0.87 14.85 12.56
C ARG A 130 -0.51 13.38 12.68
N SER A 131 -0.88 12.77 13.79
CA SER A 131 -0.75 11.34 14.01
C SER A 131 -1.62 10.56 13.02
N LEU A 132 -1.00 9.57 12.38
CA LEU A 132 -1.64 8.66 11.45
C LEU A 132 -2.08 7.39 12.16
N ASP A 133 -3.32 6.99 11.89
CA ASP A 133 -3.86 5.68 12.23
C ASP A 133 -4.63 5.17 11.01
N ALA A 134 -3.88 4.57 10.09
CA ALA A 134 -4.40 4.06 8.84
C ALA A 134 -4.05 2.59 8.63
N LYS A 135 -4.76 1.97 7.69
CA LYS A 135 -4.51 0.64 7.17
C LYS A 135 -4.71 0.67 5.67
N GLY A 136 -4.19 -0.30 4.95
CA GLY A 136 -4.30 -0.25 3.50
C GLY A 136 -3.57 -1.35 2.80
N ARG A 137 -3.15 -1.07 1.57
CA ARG A 137 -2.39 -2.00 0.74
C ARG A 137 -1.44 -1.24 -0.18
N VAL A 138 -0.31 -1.87 -0.47
CA VAL A 138 0.59 -1.47 -1.54
C VAL A 138 0.31 -2.39 -2.74
N VAL A 139 -0.18 -1.82 -3.82
CA VAL A 139 -0.46 -2.54 -5.07
C VAL A 139 0.73 -2.35 -5.99
N LEU A 140 1.47 -3.42 -6.23
CA LEU A 140 2.63 -3.45 -7.10
C LEU A 140 2.21 -3.78 -8.54
N GLU A 141 2.62 -2.95 -9.48
CA GLU A 141 2.38 -3.17 -10.91
C GLU A 141 3.33 -4.25 -11.45
N PRO A 142 2.98 -4.92 -12.57
CA PRO A 142 3.76 -6.04 -13.12
C PRO A 142 5.26 -5.73 -13.35
N ALA A 143 5.58 -4.51 -13.78
CA ALA A 143 6.97 -4.09 -14.01
C ALA A 143 7.82 -4.11 -12.71
N LEU A 144 7.21 -3.72 -11.59
CA LEU A 144 7.87 -3.72 -10.29
C LEU A 144 8.00 -5.14 -9.73
N LEU A 145 7.00 -5.99 -9.98
CA LEU A 145 7.05 -7.41 -9.61
C LEU A 145 8.14 -8.17 -10.35
N ALA A 146 8.31 -7.90 -11.64
CA ALA A 146 9.40 -8.45 -12.43
C ALA A 146 10.78 -8.02 -11.89
N ALA A 147 10.89 -6.80 -11.35
CA ALA A 147 12.11 -6.31 -10.71
C ALA A 147 12.41 -7.00 -9.35
N LEU A 148 11.38 -7.50 -8.66
CA LEU A 148 11.50 -8.27 -7.41
C LEU A 148 11.83 -9.75 -7.63
N ALA A 149 11.48 -10.30 -8.80
CA ALA A 149 11.65 -11.71 -9.10
C ALA A 149 13.13 -12.11 -9.20
N ARG A 150 13.50 -13.27 -8.65
CA ARG A 150 14.87 -13.80 -8.69
C ARG A 150 15.39 -14.12 -10.08
N ARG A 151 14.50 -14.42 -11.02
CA ARG A 151 14.77 -14.49 -12.47
C ARG A 151 13.58 -13.90 -13.24
N PRO A 152 13.76 -13.34 -14.44
CA PRO A 152 12.66 -12.81 -15.25
C PRO A 152 11.59 -13.87 -15.57
N GLU A 153 12.02 -15.12 -15.75
CA GLU A 153 11.19 -16.31 -15.94
C GLU A 153 10.46 -16.78 -14.67
N ASP A 154 10.92 -16.36 -13.49
CA ASP A 154 10.26 -16.60 -12.20
C ASP A 154 9.28 -15.47 -11.84
N ALA A 155 9.12 -14.46 -12.70
CA ALA A 155 8.18 -13.39 -12.46
C ALA A 155 6.76 -13.98 -12.35
N PRO A 156 5.98 -13.63 -11.32
CA PRO A 156 4.63 -14.13 -11.19
C PRO A 156 3.84 -13.78 -12.46
N PRO A 157 3.04 -14.72 -13.02
CA PRO A 157 2.25 -14.43 -14.21
C PRO A 157 1.28 -13.26 -13.97
N SER A 158 1.00 -12.58 -15.08
CA SER A 158 0.43 -11.24 -15.19
C SER A 158 -0.68 -10.90 -14.18
N GLY A 159 -0.46 -9.84 -13.41
CA GLY A 159 -1.48 -9.19 -12.58
C GLY A 159 -0.85 -8.37 -11.46
N PRO A 160 -1.53 -7.32 -10.96
CA PRO A 160 -1.07 -6.60 -9.79
C PRO A 160 -0.97 -7.54 -8.58
N ARG A 161 -0.05 -7.25 -7.67
CA ARG A 161 0.07 -7.95 -6.38
C ARG A 161 -0.04 -6.96 -5.26
N GLU A 162 -0.67 -7.39 -4.18
CA GLU A 162 -0.98 -6.54 -3.06
C GLU A 162 -0.15 -6.98 -1.85
N ILE A 163 0.49 -6.02 -1.20
CA ILE A 163 1.05 -6.18 0.14
C ILE A 163 0.05 -5.54 1.09
N GLU A 164 -0.58 -6.34 1.94
CA GLU A 164 -1.48 -5.80 2.96
C GLU A 164 -0.66 -5.03 4.00
N VAL A 165 -1.08 -3.79 4.24
CA VAL A 165 -0.51 -2.92 5.26
C VAL A 165 -1.45 -2.96 6.45
N ALA A 166 -1.09 -3.79 7.43
CA ALA A 166 -1.86 -3.99 8.64
C ALA A 166 -2.04 -2.67 9.40
N LYS A 167 -0.98 -1.85 9.45
CA LYS A 167 -1.05 -0.54 10.10
C LYS A 167 -0.05 0.48 9.56
N VAL A 168 -0.49 1.72 9.46
CA VAL A 168 0.35 2.91 9.28
C VAL A 168 0.22 3.74 10.55
N LYS A 169 1.33 3.89 11.28
CA LYS A 169 1.46 4.73 12.48
C LYS A 169 2.43 5.87 12.23
N GLY A 170 2.66 6.68 13.26
CA GLY A 170 3.61 7.80 13.22
C GLY A 170 2.90 9.08 12.83
N THR A 171 3.62 9.99 12.19
CA THR A 171 3.08 11.27 11.71
C THR A 171 3.07 11.28 10.19
N LEU A 172 2.39 12.25 9.58
CA LEU A 172 2.46 12.46 8.13
C LEU A 172 3.91 12.66 7.62
N ALA A 173 4.80 13.21 8.44
CA ALA A 173 6.21 13.42 8.10
C ALA A 173 7.04 12.14 8.20
N GLU A 174 6.72 11.27 9.15
CA GLU A 174 7.43 10.03 9.40
C GLU A 174 6.46 8.85 9.51
N PRO A 175 5.82 8.45 8.38
CA PRO A 175 4.90 7.34 8.39
C PRO A 175 5.67 6.04 8.61
N LYS A 176 5.21 5.23 9.57
CA LYS A 176 5.75 3.90 9.88
C LYS A 176 4.75 2.84 9.42
N LEU A 177 5.15 2.08 8.41
CA LEU A 177 4.39 0.95 7.88
C LEU A 177 4.65 -0.29 8.74
N GLN A 178 3.59 -1.01 9.08
CA GLN A 178 3.65 -2.31 9.76
C GLN A 178 2.92 -3.32 8.89
N ILE A 179 3.61 -4.41 8.57
CA ILE A 179 3.11 -5.51 7.77
C ILE A 179 2.97 -6.70 8.72
N ASP A 180 1.86 -7.42 8.64
CA ASP A 180 1.67 -8.62 9.45
C ASP A 180 2.40 -9.83 8.85
N GLU A 181 2.70 -10.82 9.69
CA GLU A 181 3.39 -12.03 9.22
C GLU A 181 2.58 -12.78 8.16
N ALA A 182 1.25 -12.77 8.31
CA ALA A 182 0.28 -13.30 7.36
C ALA A 182 0.47 -12.73 5.95
N GLY A 183 0.41 -11.40 5.82
CA GLY A 183 0.56 -10.66 4.58
C GLY A 183 1.98 -10.78 4.01
N ALA A 184 3.01 -10.78 4.85
CA ALA A 184 4.38 -11.01 4.41
C ALA A 184 4.58 -12.41 3.82
N VAL A 185 3.99 -13.44 4.44
CA VAL A 185 4.05 -14.83 3.94
C VAL A 185 3.25 -14.98 2.65
N ALA A 186 2.03 -14.43 2.59
CA ALA A 186 1.20 -14.46 1.38
C ALA A 186 1.90 -13.77 0.20
N PHE A 187 2.51 -12.60 0.45
CA PHE A 187 3.27 -11.89 -0.55
C PHE A 187 4.50 -12.68 -1.02
N ALA A 188 5.30 -13.21 -0.09
CA ALA A 188 6.47 -14.02 -0.43
C ALA A 188 6.10 -15.31 -1.19
N ALA A 189 4.99 -15.95 -0.86
CA ALA A 189 4.46 -17.10 -1.59
C ALA A 189 4.05 -16.71 -3.01
N SER A 190 3.44 -15.54 -3.20
CA SER A 190 3.07 -15.03 -4.52
C SER A 190 4.28 -14.77 -5.43
N LEU A 191 5.44 -14.42 -4.85
CA LEU A 191 6.70 -14.22 -5.58
C LEU A 191 7.43 -15.54 -5.86
N ALA A 192 7.29 -16.53 -4.99
CA ALA A 192 8.03 -17.80 -5.08
C ALA A 192 7.19 -18.96 -5.66
N PHE A 193 6.00 -18.64 -6.18
CA PHE A 193 4.98 -19.59 -6.61
C PHE A 193 5.50 -20.63 -7.61
N ALA A 194 6.42 -20.25 -8.49
CA ALA A 194 6.96 -21.14 -9.52
C ALA A 194 7.91 -22.25 -8.99
N GLN A 195 8.52 -22.11 -7.81
CA GLN A 195 9.66 -22.96 -7.45
C GLN A 195 9.41 -24.01 -6.36
N ARG A 196 8.47 -23.83 -5.41
CA ARG A 196 8.31 -24.73 -4.24
C ARG A 196 6.92 -24.74 -3.57
N ARG A 197 5.85 -25.04 -4.31
CA ARG A 197 4.45 -25.09 -3.79
C ARG A 197 4.31 -25.79 -2.44
N ASP A 198 4.76 -27.03 -2.32
CA ASP A 198 4.64 -27.84 -1.09
C ASP A 198 5.34 -27.22 0.14
N LYS A 199 6.45 -26.52 -0.08
CA LYS A 199 7.19 -25.85 1.01
C LYS A 199 6.44 -24.61 1.49
N TRP A 200 5.76 -23.92 0.58
CA TRP A 200 4.99 -22.70 0.87
C TRP A 200 3.64 -23.03 1.48
N GLU A 201 2.97 -24.08 1.02
CA GLU A 201 1.72 -24.59 1.60
C GLU A 201 1.88 -24.82 3.10
N ARG A 202 2.91 -25.57 3.50
CA ARG A 202 3.22 -25.83 4.91
C ARG A 202 3.60 -24.59 5.72
N LYS A 203 4.06 -23.51 5.09
CA LYS A 203 4.39 -22.25 5.78
C LYS A 203 3.15 -21.40 5.97
N ILE A 204 2.31 -21.31 4.94
CA ILE A 204 1.03 -20.60 4.99
C ILE A 204 0.11 -21.30 5.99
N ASP A 205 0.06 -22.63 6.00
CA ASP A 205 -0.71 -23.40 6.99
C ASP A 205 -0.28 -23.13 8.44
N ARG A 206 1.00 -22.83 8.65
CA ARG A 206 1.52 -22.49 9.98
C ARG A 206 1.18 -21.06 10.40
N ALA A 207 1.12 -20.12 9.45
CA ALA A 207 0.84 -18.71 9.72
C ALA A 207 -0.66 -18.39 9.76
N LEU A 208 -1.45 -19.02 8.88
CA LEU A 208 -2.87 -18.73 8.64
C LEU A 208 -3.82 -19.85 9.11
N GLY A 209 -3.28 -20.92 9.69
CA GLY A 209 -4.06 -22.09 10.10
C GLY A 209 -4.10 -23.20 9.05
N LYS A 210 -4.31 -24.43 9.51
CA LYS A 210 -4.24 -25.66 8.71
C LYS A 210 -5.28 -25.64 7.57
N GLY A 211 -4.83 -25.81 6.32
CA GLY A 211 -5.67 -25.82 5.12
C GLY A 211 -5.72 -24.47 4.39
N SER A 212 -5.22 -23.40 5.01
CA SER A 212 -5.12 -22.07 4.39
C SER A 212 -4.05 -22.02 3.29
N GLY A 213 -3.00 -22.84 3.39
CA GLY A 213 -1.93 -22.94 2.41
C GLY A 213 -2.41 -23.48 1.07
N GLY A 214 -3.13 -24.61 1.08
CA GLY A 214 -3.68 -25.21 -0.13
C GLY A 214 -4.69 -24.25 -0.77
N SER A 215 -5.63 -23.73 0.01
CA SER A 215 -6.68 -22.83 -0.48
C SER A 215 -6.13 -21.55 -1.13
N LEU A 216 -5.10 -20.93 -0.53
CA LEU A 216 -4.48 -19.73 -1.07
C LEU A 216 -3.68 -20.02 -2.34
N LEU A 217 -2.92 -21.12 -2.36
CA LEU A 217 -2.11 -21.51 -3.52
C LEU A 217 -2.99 -21.97 -4.70
N ASP A 218 -4.10 -22.64 -4.42
CA ASP A 218 -5.08 -23.06 -5.43
C ASP A 218 -5.80 -21.86 -6.06
N ALA A 219 -6.14 -20.85 -5.25
CA ALA A 219 -6.69 -19.59 -5.75
C ALA A 219 -5.68 -18.85 -6.64
N LEU A 220 -4.40 -18.87 -6.25
CA LEU A 220 -3.32 -18.32 -7.06
C LEU A 220 -3.16 -19.12 -8.37
N ASP A 221 -3.20 -20.45 -8.35
CA ASP A 221 -3.17 -21.29 -9.57
C ASP A 221 -4.35 -20.99 -10.50
N GLY A 222 -5.56 -20.81 -9.97
CA GLY A 222 -6.74 -20.49 -10.78
C GLY A 222 -6.67 -19.12 -11.47
N ILE A 223 -6.00 -18.15 -10.83
CA ILE A 223 -5.75 -16.82 -11.41
C ILE A 223 -4.60 -16.86 -12.42
N LEU A 224 -3.58 -17.69 -12.17
CA LEU A 224 -2.36 -17.77 -12.96
C LEU A 224 -2.43 -18.72 -14.17
N GLY A 225 -3.29 -19.74 -14.11
CA GLY A 225 -3.47 -20.75 -15.17
C GLY A 225 -4.35 -20.30 -16.34
N GLY A 226 -4.98 -19.13 -16.26
CA GLY A 226 -5.96 -18.66 -17.24
C GLY A 226 -7.31 -19.38 -17.08
N GLY A 227 -8.38 -18.58 -16.96
CA GLY A 227 -9.73 -19.10 -16.77
C GLY A 227 -10.17 -20.08 -17.85
N GLY A 228 -10.56 -21.27 -17.40
CA GLY A 228 -11.31 -22.24 -18.18
C GLY A 228 -12.30 -22.93 -17.25
N GLY A 229 -13.37 -22.23 -16.90
CA GLY A 229 -14.51 -22.85 -16.25
C GLY A 229 -15.02 -24.02 -17.09
N ARG A 230 -14.77 -25.24 -16.66
CA ARG A 230 -15.62 -26.38 -17.03
C ARG A 230 -16.78 -26.37 -16.05
N GLY A 231 -17.79 -25.57 -16.40
CA GLY A 231 -19.15 -25.83 -15.94
C GLY A 231 -19.49 -27.26 -16.31
N GLY A 232 -19.97 -28.02 -15.32
CA GLY A 232 -20.65 -29.26 -15.61
C GLY A 232 -21.97 -28.93 -16.29
N GLU A 233 -22.21 -29.50 -17.47
CA GLU A 233 -23.58 -29.77 -17.90
C GLU A 233 -23.63 -30.93 -18.92
N LYS A 234 -24.35 -31.98 -18.49
CA LYS A 234 -25.05 -33.03 -19.25
C LYS A 234 -24.25 -33.90 -20.23
N GLU A 235 -23.97 -35.12 -19.77
CA GLU A 235 -24.28 -36.30 -20.58
C GLU A 235 -24.91 -37.37 -19.68
N ARG A 236 -26.25 -37.36 -19.62
CA ARG A 236 -27.02 -38.56 -19.27
C ARG A 236 -27.21 -39.32 -20.58
N ARG A 237 -26.61 -40.50 -20.65
CA ARG A 237 -27.13 -41.61 -21.44
C ARG A 237 -27.80 -42.58 -20.48
#